data_AF-A0A3P7MIV4-F1
#
_entry.id   AF-A0A3P7MIV4-F1
#
_cell.length_a   1.000
_cell.length_b   1.000
_cell.length_c   1.000
_cell.angle_alpha   90.00
_cell.angle_beta   90.00
_cell.angle_gamma   90.00
#
_symmetry.space_group_name_H-M   'P 1'
#
loop_
_entity.id
_entity.type
_entity.pdbx_description
1 polymer ?
#
loop_
_entity_poly.entity_id
_entity_poly.type
_entity_poly.pdbx_seq_one_letter_code
_entity_poly.pdbx_strand_id
1 'polypeptide(L)' 'MVDSCLMFTDRVVIPPSLLPVVLRQFDVARPVTSRIKSIARSFAYWPGIDSNIDDLVRRCFRCQQAAKMPARQPPVP' A
#
# COMPACT_ATOMS: atom_id res chain seq x y z
N MET A 1 -30.03 8.82 -1.59
CA MET A 1 -28.88 9.66 -1.19
C MET A 1 -27.64 8.89 -1.54
N VAL A 2 -27.01 9.18 -2.68
CA VAL A 2 -25.67 8.62 -2.96
C VAL A 2 -24.68 9.70 -2.58
N ASP A 3 -23.76 9.25 -1.72
CA ASP A 3 -22.92 9.96 -0.80
C ASP A 3 -22.02 11.01 -1.47
N SER A 4 -21.61 12.03 -0.73
CA SER A 4 -20.77 13.16 -1.18
C SER A 4 -19.31 12.73 -1.45
N CYS A 5 -19.12 11.75 -2.32
CA CYS A 5 -17.86 11.14 -2.66
C CYS A 5 -17.31 11.72 -3.97
N LEU A 6 -16.08 12.22 -3.92
CA LEU A 6 -15.38 12.73 -5.10
C LEU A 6 -14.72 11.56 -5.83
N MET A 7 -15.05 11.37 -7.11
CA MET A 7 -14.52 10.30 -7.95
C MET A 7 -13.73 10.88 -9.13
N PHE A 8 -12.65 10.22 -9.53
CA PHE A 8 -11.82 10.58 -10.68
C PHE A 8 -11.59 9.34 -11.54
N THR A 9 -12.10 9.33 -12.77
CA THR A 9 -11.93 8.25 -13.76
C THR A 9 -12.11 6.87 -13.12
N ASP A 10 -13.26 6.65 -12.50
CA ASP A 10 -13.65 5.40 -11.81
C ASP A 10 -12.97 5.12 -10.45
N ARG A 11 -12.15 6.04 -9.93
CA ARG A 11 -11.44 5.87 -8.65
C ARG A 11 -11.96 6.84 -7.61
N VAL A 12 -12.02 6.39 -6.35
CA VAL A 12 -12.39 7.27 -5.24
C VAL A 12 -11.21 8.19 -4.92
N VAL A 13 -11.46 9.50 -4.89
CA VAL A 13 -10.44 10.46 -4.46
C VAL A 13 -10.42 10.49 -2.95
N ILE A 14 -9.26 10.15 -2.39
CA ILE A 14 -9.08 10.08 -0.94
C ILE A 14 -8.51 11.41 -0.46
N PRO A 15 -9.25 12.20 0.34
CA PRO A 15 -8.71 13.39 0.98
C PRO A 15 -7.65 12.99 2.01
N PRO A 16 -6.68 13.88 2.31
CA PRO A 16 -5.59 13.61 3.24
C PRO A 16 -6.06 13.23 4.66
N SER A 17 -7.26 13.67 5.06
CA SER A 17 -7.91 13.28 6.32
C SER A 17 -8.29 11.80 6.40
N LEU A 18 -8.66 11.19 5.28
CA LEU A 18 -9.06 9.78 5.19
C LEU A 18 -7.89 8.86 4.81
N LEU A 19 -6.79 9.44 4.32
CA LEU A 19 -5.56 8.72 3.98
C LEU A 19 -5.06 7.77 5.08
N PRO A 20 -4.93 8.16 6.38
CA PRO A 20 -4.47 7.23 7.41
C PRO A 20 -5.43 6.05 7.62
N VAL A 21 -6.74 6.25 7.42
CA VAL A 21 -7.75 5.18 7.55
C VAL A 21 -7.61 4.19 6.40
N VAL A 22 -7.47 4.68 5.17
CA VAL A 22 -7.23 3.84 3.98
C VAL A 22 -5.91 3.09 4.10
N LEU A 23 -4.85 3.76 4.56
CA LEU A 23 -3.55 3.14 4.77
C LEU A 23 -3.58 1.98 5.78
N ARG A 24 -4.38 2.10 6.86
CA ARG A 24 -4.57 1.03 7.85
C ARG A 24 -5.22 -0.24 7.28
N GLN A 25 -6.03 -0.12 6.22
CA GLN A 25 -6.67 -1.27 5.56
C GLN A 25 -5.67 -2.12 4.77
N PHE A 26 -4.54 -1.53 4.36
CA PHE A 26 -3.42 -2.29 3.81
C PHE A 26 -2.65 -2.96 4.96
N ASP A 27 -3.26 -3.98 5.57
CA ASP A 27 -2.54 -4.81 6.53
C ASP A 27 -1.42 -5.57 5.82
N VAL A 28 -0.18 -5.26 6.19
CA VAL A 28 1.03 -5.71 5.50
C VAL A 28 1.43 -7.08 6.02
N ALA A 29 0.51 -8.04 5.96
CA ALA A 29 0.77 -9.39 6.43
C ALA A 29 1.79 -10.11 5.54
N ARG A 30 1.85 -9.82 4.23
CA ARG A 30 2.89 -10.25 3.26
C ARG A 30 2.71 -9.78 1.78
N PRO A 31 2.21 -8.60 1.41
CA PRO A 31 2.31 -8.16 0.01
C PRO A 31 3.65 -7.46 -0.27
N VAL A 32 4.28 -7.81 -1.40
CA VAL A 32 5.35 -7.02 -2.01
C VAL A 32 4.82 -5.60 -2.24
N THR A 33 5.60 -4.56 -1.91
CA THR A 33 5.20 -3.14 -2.01
C THR A 33 4.50 -2.79 -3.33
N SER A 34 4.94 -3.40 -4.44
CA SER A 34 4.33 -3.25 -5.77
C SER A 34 2.86 -3.65 -5.82
N ARG A 35 2.46 -4.71 -5.12
CA ARG A 35 1.07 -5.20 -5.09
C ARG A 35 0.16 -4.25 -4.32
N ILE A 36 0.64 -3.70 -3.19
CA ILE A 36 -0.09 -2.68 -2.42
C ILE A 36 -0.29 -1.43 -3.27
N LYS A 37 0.78 -0.99 -3.96
CA LYS A 37 0.74 0.13 -4.89
C LYS A 37 -0.27 -0.08 -6.02
N SER A 38 -0.30 -1.28 -6.62
CA SER A 38 -1.28 -1.58 -7.69
C SER A 38 -2.72 -1.58 -7.19
N ILE A 39 -2.99 -2.18 -6.03
CA ILE A 39 -4.34 -2.18 -5.43
C ILE A 39 -4.76 -0.75 -5.08
N ALA A 40 -3.90 0.01 -4.41
CA ALA A 40 -4.20 1.40 -4.08
C ALA A 40 -4.56 2.23 -5.31
N ARG A 41 -3.76 2.10 -6.40
CA ARG A 41 -4.02 2.80 -7.66
C ARG A 41 -5.26 2.30 -8.39
N SER A 42 -5.67 1.05 -8.24
CA SER A 42 -6.87 0.55 -8.92
C SER A 42 -8.16 1.04 -8.27
N PHE A 43 -8.17 1.22 -6.94
CA PHE A 43 -9.37 1.62 -6.20
C PHE A 43 -9.46 3.12 -5.90
N ALA A 44 -8.31 3.78 -5.75
CA ALA A 44 -8.27 5.13 -5.20
C ALA A 44 -7.21 6.02 -5.86
N TYR A 45 -7.45 7.32 -5.73
CA TYR A 45 -6.54 8.36 -6.21
C TYR A 45 -6.27 9.39 -5.10
N TRP A 46 -4.99 9.67 -4.85
CA TRP A 46 -4.55 10.80 -4.03
C TRP A 46 -3.10 11.17 -4.40
N PRO A 47 -2.65 12.41 -4.16
CA PRO A 47 -1.26 12.78 -4.43
C PRO A 47 -0.31 12.01 -3.50
N GLY A 48 0.70 11.35 -4.05
CA GLY A 48 1.74 10.68 -3.27
C GLY A 48 1.46 9.23 -2.84
N ILE A 49 0.53 8.52 -3.52
CA ILE A 49 0.21 7.09 -3.27
C ILE A 49 1.45 6.25 -2.98
N ASP A 50 2.44 6.33 -3.87
CA ASP A 50 3.65 5.54 -3.77
C ASP A 50 4.47 5.84 -2.53
N SER A 51 4.65 7.13 -2.22
CA SER A 51 5.44 7.58 -1.07
C SER A 51 4.76 7.19 0.25
N ASN A 52 3.44 7.30 0.33
CA ASN A 52 2.70 6.90 1.54
C ASN A 52 2.74 5.39 1.75
N ILE A 53 2.66 4.60 0.68
CA ILE A 53 2.75 3.13 0.77
C ILE A 53 4.19 2.71 1.11
N ASP A 54 5.19 3.39 0.56
CA ASP A 54 6.59 3.10 0.88
C ASP A 54 6.89 3.37 2.35
N ASP A 55 6.44 4.51 2.89
CA ASP A 55 6.56 4.84 4.31
C ASP A 55 5.79 3.83 5.20
N LEU A 56 4.60 3.38 4.78
CA LEU A 56 3.83 2.35 5.46
C LEU A 56 4.58 1.00 5.52
N VAL A 57 5.15 0.55 4.40
CA VAL A 57 5.97 -0.66 4.34
C VAL A 57 7.25 -0.49 5.16
N ARG A 58 7.89 0.69 5.09
CA ARG A 58 9.11 1.02 5.84
C ARG A 58 8.87 1.01 7.34
N ARG A 59 7.71 1.46 7.82
CA ARG A 59 7.34 1.44 9.25
C ARG A 59 6.84 0.06 9.71
N CYS A 60 6.50 -0.83 8.79
CA CYS A 60 6.00 -2.15 9.15
C CYS A 60 7.13 -3.09 9.59
N PHE A 61 7.15 -3.43 10.89
CA PHE A 61 8.13 -4.35 11.49
C PHE A 61 8.16 -5.73 10.80
N ARG A 62 7.00 -6.24 10.38
CA ARG A 62 6.89 -7.53 9.66
C ARG A 62 7.51 -7.45 8.26
N CYS A 63 7.38 -6.32 7.58
CA CYS A 63 8.02 -6.09 6.28
C CYS A 63 9.53 -5.95 6.40
N GLN A 64 9.99 -5.22 7.42
CA GLN A 64 11.43 -5.10 7.71
C GLN A 64 12.06 -6.47 8.00
N GLN A 65 11.38 -7.34 8.75
CA GLN A 65 11.85 -8.70 8.98
C GLN A 65 11.88 -9.55 7.70
N ALA A 66 10.86 -9.45 6.85
CA ALA A 66 10.83 -10.16 5.56
C ALA A 66 11.95 -9.71 4.61
N ALA A 67 12.28 -8.41 4.59
CA ALA A 67 13.39 -7.89 3.78
C ALA A 67 14.78 -8.29 4.31
N LYS A 68 14.90 -8.57 5.62
CA LYS A 68 16.14 -9.04 6.25
C LYS A 68 16.39 -10.54 6.09
N MET A 69 15.42 -11.30 5.58
CA MET A 69 15.68 -12.71 5.25
C MET A 69 16.63 -12.76 4.06
N PRO A 70 17.81 -13.40 4.19
CA PRO A 70 18.70 -13.59 3.05
C PRO A 70 17.96 -14.37 1.97
N ALA A 71 18.16 -13.98 0.71
CA ALA A 71 17.69 -14.75 -0.44
C ALA A 71 18.12 -16.21 -0.21
N ARG A 72 17.16 -17.14 -0.31
CA ARG A 72 17.43 -18.58 -0.20
C ARG A 72 18.67 -18.88 -1.03
N GLN A 73 19.69 -19.45 -0.38
CA GLN A 73 20.94 -19.82 -1.04
C GLN A 73 20.64 -20.61 -2.32
N PRO A 74 21.37 -20.38 -3.41
CA PRO A 74 21.22 -21.23 -4.59
C PRO A 74 21.46 -22.68 -4.19
N PRO A 75 20.69 -23.64 -4.73
CA PRO A 75 20.91 -25.05 -4.44
C PRO A 75 22.36 -25.40 -4.77
N VAL A 76 23.08 -25.92 -3.78
CA VAL A 76 24.45 -26.40 -3.93
C VAL A 76 24.39 -27.72 -4.71
N PRO A 77 25.18 -27.91 -5.79
CA PRO A 77 25.26 -29.18 -6.52
C PRO A 77 25.81 -30.33 -5.68
#